data_AF-A0A9P7FSW8-F1
#
_entry.id   AF-A0A9P7FSW8-F1
#
_cell.length_a   1.000
_cell.length_b   1.000
_cell.length_c   1.000
_cell.angle_alpha   90.00
_cell.angle_beta   90.00
_cell.angle_gamma   90.00
#
_symmetry.space_group_name_H-M   'P 1'
#
loop_
_entity.id
_entity.type
_entity.pdbx_description
1 polymer ?
#
loop_
_entity_poly.entity_id
_entity_poly.type
_entity_poly.pdbx_seq_one_letter_code
_entity_poly.pdbx_strand_id
1 'polypeptide(L)'
;MHEMPQKSVHDSVLQAYLLHLSLRDTASPPHELAVDELLVRLQADIDLFNLIQDTRYLNPRTSVPKAGNLHLAWEYAKNPAHHDMFIQMLRVSPVVFMVILELIKDHPIFMNNSNVPQTPVDYQLAVTRGQGRGKGDISFYRAMVTTMSRAGET
;
A
#
# COMPACT_ATOMS: atom_id res chain seq x y z
N MET A 1 25.83 1.32 13.89
CA MET A 1 24.66 0.45 14.04
C MET A 1 24.48 -0.27 12.72
N HIS A 2 24.72 -1.59 12.68
CA HIS A 2 24.73 -2.38 11.45
C HIS A 2 23.28 -2.83 11.18
N GLU A 3 22.64 -2.30 10.15
CA GLU A 3 21.34 -2.80 9.68
C GLU A 3 21.55 -4.22 9.15
N MET A 4 21.10 -5.23 9.89
CA MET A 4 21.00 -6.57 9.33
C MET A 4 19.96 -6.54 8.20
N PRO A 5 20.23 -7.16 7.04
CA PRO A 5 19.24 -7.28 5.99
C PRO A 5 18.01 -8.00 6.57
N GLN A 6 16.83 -7.38 6.43
CA GLN A 6 15.57 -8.00 6.84
C GLN A 6 15.43 -9.31 6.06
N LYS A 7 15.42 -10.44 6.78
CA LYS A 7 15.17 -11.76 6.18
C LYS A 7 13.87 -11.70 5.41
N SER A 8 13.91 -12.04 4.12
CA SER A 8 12.70 -12.06 3.32
C SER A 8 11.78 -13.19 3.79
N VAL A 9 10.47 -13.06 3.51
CA VAL A 9 9.50 -14.14 3.75
C VAL A 9 9.95 -15.42 3.04
N HIS A 10 10.57 -15.23 1.87
CA HIS A 10 11.17 -16.27 1.07
C HIS A 10 12.27 -17.04 1.82
N ASP A 11 13.21 -16.32 2.44
CA ASP A 11 14.29 -16.92 3.23
C ASP A 11 13.74 -17.69 4.44
N SER A 12 12.68 -17.16 5.06
CA SER A 12 12.03 -17.80 6.21
C SER A 12 11.35 -19.11 5.81
N VAL A 13 10.66 -19.13 4.67
CA VAL A 13 9.99 -20.33 4.14
C VAL A 13 11.02 -21.37 3.69
N LEU A 14 12.10 -20.94 3.01
CA LEU A 14 13.21 -21.83 2.64
C LEU A 14 13.87 -22.44 3.87
N GLN A 15 14.13 -21.64 4.90
CA GLN A 15 14.72 -22.14 6.14
C GLN A 15 13.81 -23.17 6.83
N ALA A 16 12.50 -22.92 6.89
CA ALA A 16 11.54 -23.88 7.43
C ALA A 16 11.50 -25.18 6.62
N TYR A 17 11.57 -25.08 5.29
CA TYR A 17 11.59 -26.23 4.40
C TYR A 17 12.86 -27.08 4.57
N LEU A 18 14.04 -26.46 4.63
CA LEU A 18 15.30 -27.17 4.90
C LEU A 18 15.30 -27.89 6.27
N LEU A 19 14.70 -27.26 7.28
CA LEU A 19 14.51 -27.87 8.59
C LEU A 19 13.57 -29.08 8.53
N HIS A 20 12.48 -28.97 7.75
CA HIS A 20 11.58 -30.09 7.49
C HIS A 20 12.29 -31.26 6.81
N LEU A 21 13.11 -31.01 5.78
CA LEU A 21 13.91 -32.04 5.11
C LEU A 21 14.83 -32.76 6.11
N SER A 22 15.53 -31.99 6.95
CA SER A 22 16.42 -32.53 7.98
C SER A 22 15.68 -33.44 8.95
N LEU A 23 14.51 -33.01 9.44
CA LEU A 23 13.68 -33.81 10.35
C LEU A 23 13.15 -35.07 9.67
N ARG A 24 12.68 -34.97 8.43
CA ARG A 24 12.18 -36.11 7.66
C ARG A 24 13.26 -37.16 7.47
N ASP A 25 14.48 -36.75 7.11
CA ASP A 25 15.57 -37.67 6.84
C ASP A 25 16.10 -38.34 8.13
N THR A 26 15.91 -37.72 9.30
CA THR A 26 16.15 -38.40 10.59
C THR A 26 15.09 -39.44 10.93
N ALA A 27 13.83 -39.20 10.55
CA ALA A 27 12.70 -40.11 10.83
C ALA A 27 12.57 -41.23 9.79
N SER A 28 13.08 -41.02 8.58
CA SER A 28 13.02 -41.98 7.46
C SER A 28 14.29 -41.83 6.62
N PRO A 29 15.38 -42.48 7.04
CA PRO A 29 16.68 -42.33 6.41
C PRO A 29 16.66 -42.70 4.93
N PRO A 30 17.30 -41.92 4.05
CA PRO A 30 17.26 -42.17 2.60
C PRO A 30 17.81 -43.55 2.20
N HIS A 31 18.78 -44.07 2.94
CA HIS A 31 19.41 -45.37 2.62
C HIS A 31 18.53 -46.59 2.96
N GLU A 32 17.43 -46.39 3.69
CA GLU A 32 16.46 -47.45 4.02
C GLU A 32 15.34 -47.55 2.96
N LEU A 33 15.26 -46.59 2.04
CA LEU A 33 14.22 -46.52 1.03
C LEU A 33 14.64 -47.21 -0.27
N ALA A 34 13.65 -47.73 -0.99
CA ALA A 34 13.86 -48.20 -2.36
C ALA A 34 14.26 -47.04 -3.27
N VAL A 35 15.07 -47.33 -4.30
CA VAL A 35 15.57 -46.32 -5.24
C VAL A 35 14.43 -45.57 -5.92
N ASP A 36 13.35 -46.26 -6.31
CA ASP A 36 12.20 -45.64 -6.95
C ASP A 36 11.50 -44.63 -6.03
N GLU A 37 11.37 -44.95 -4.74
CA GLU A 37 10.79 -44.04 -3.74
C GLU A 37 11.66 -42.81 -3.52
N LEU A 38 12.99 -42.98 -3.53
CA LEU A 38 13.95 -41.88 -3.42
C LEU A 38 13.85 -40.93 -4.61
N LEU A 39 13.73 -41.47 -5.83
CA LEU A 39 13.61 -40.65 -7.04
C LEU A 39 12.32 -39.84 -7.05
N VAL A 40 11.19 -40.45 -6.70
CA VAL A 40 9.89 -39.76 -6.59
C VAL A 40 9.96 -38.66 -5.53
N ARG A 41 10.58 -38.95 -4.38
CA ARG A 41 10.76 -37.97 -3.30
C ARG A 41 11.65 -36.81 -3.73
N LEU A 42 12.80 -37.09 -4.32
CA LEU A 42 13.73 -36.06 -4.79
C LEU A 42 13.07 -35.15 -5.83
N GLN A 43 12.31 -35.72 -6.75
CA GLN A 43 11.58 -34.94 -7.75
C GLN A 43 10.57 -34.00 -7.09
N ALA A 44 9.78 -34.49 -6.15
CA ALA A 44 8.83 -33.65 -5.40
C ALA A 44 9.54 -32.54 -4.62
N ASP A 45 10.71 -32.82 -4.05
CA ASP A 45 11.48 -31.83 -3.30
C ASP A 45 12.04 -30.72 -4.20
N ILE A 46 12.51 -31.07 -5.41
CA ILE A 46 12.97 -30.13 -6.43
C ILE A 46 11.82 -29.27 -6.92
N ASP A 47 10.66 -29.88 -7.20
CA ASP A 47 9.48 -29.17 -7.69
C ASP A 47 8.98 -28.16 -6.64
N LEU A 48 8.98 -28.54 -5.37
CA LEU A 48 8.59 -27.64 -4.28
C LEU A 48 9.61 -26.50 -4.06
N PHE A 49 10.91 -26.79 -4.16
CA PHE A 49 11.94 -25.77 -4.07
C PHE A 49 11.80 -24.73 -5.20
N ASN A 50 11.62 -25.19 -6.44
CA ASN A 50 11.39 -24.33 -7.59
C ASN A 50 10.09 -23.53 -7.44
N LEU A 51 9.02 -24.16 -6.97
CA LEU A 51 7.75 -23.47 -6.70
C LEU A 51 7.95 -22.33 -5.70
N ILE A 52 8.69 -22.56 -4.62
CA ILE A 52 9.01 -21.50 -3.66
C ILE A 52 9.76 -20.39 -4.40
N GLN A 53 10.91 -20.67 -5.02
CA GLN A 53 11.75 -19.70 -5.78
C GLN A 53 10.99 -18.88 -6.82
N ASP A 54 10.11 -19.51 -7.59
CA ASP A 54 9.41 -18.86 -8.70
C ASP A 54 8.17 -18.07 -8.23
N THR A 55 7.66 -18.35 -7.01
CA THR A 55 6.52 -17.63 -6.47
C THR A 55 6.88 -16.21 -6.05
N ARG A 56 6.50 -15.26 -6.91
CA ARG A 56 6.67 -13.82 -6.67
C ARG A 56 6.02 -13.33 -5.37
N TYR A 57 4.95 -13.99 -4.90
CA TYR A 57 4.25 -13.63 -3.67
C TYR A 57 3.89 -14.90 -2.89
N LEU A 58 4.56 -15.09 -1.74
CA LEU A 58 4.23 -16.15 -0.79
C LEU A 58 3.06 -15.78 0.12
N ASN A 59 2.81 -14.48 0.31
CA ASN A 59 1.70 -14.00 1.13
C ASN A 59 0.42 -13.84 0.29
N PRO A 60 -0.75 -14.23 0.83
CA PRO A 60 -2.01 -13.93 0.21
C PRO A 60 -2.16 -12.42 0.07
N ARG A 61 -2.49 -11.96 -1.13
CA ARG A 61 -2.75 -10.54 -1.38
C ARG A 61 -4.06 -10.16 -0.70
N THR A 62 -4.01 -9.21 0.21
CA THR A 62 -5.21 -8.46 0.59
C THR A 62 -5.70 -7.75 -0.67
N SER A 63 -6.93 -8.04 -1.09
CA SER A 63 -7.55 -7.38 -2.24
C SER A 63 -7.59 -5.89 -1.96
N VAL A 64 -6.74 -5.11 -2.65
CA VAL A 64 -6.80 -3.66 -2.62
C VAL A 64 -8.01 -3.27 -3.48
N PRO A 65 -9.05 -2.64 -2.90
CA PRO A 65 -10.19 -2.23 -3.69
C PRO A 65 -9.70 -1.22 -4.75
N LYS A 66 -9.91 -1.55 -6.02
CA LYS A 66 -9.54 -0.66 -7.15
C LYS A 66 -10.80 0.07 -7.59
N ALA A 67 -11.08 1.23 -6.99
CA ALA A 67 -12.08 2.16 -7.47
C ALA A 67 -11.42 3.45 -7.99
N GLY A 68 -12.07 4.13 -8.94
CA GLY A 68 -11.58 5.38 -9.54
C GLY A 68 -11.29 6.48 -8.50
N ASN A 69 -10.00 6.72 -8.32
CA ASN A 69 -9.23 7.90 -7.88
C ASN A 69 -9.67 8.81 -6.71
N LEU A 70 -10.86 8.71 -6.11
CA LEU A 70 -11.18 9.54 -4.94
C LEU A 70 -12.16 8.97 -3.93
N HIS A 71 -13.24 8.35 -4.39
CA HIS A 71 -14.22 7.73 -3.51
C HIS A 71 -13.58 6.68 -2.59
N LEU A 72 -12.51 6.04 -3.08
CA LEU A 72 -11.71 5.08 -2.36
C LEU A 72 -10.96 5.68 -1.15
N ALA A 73 -10.58 6.96 -1.21
CA ALA A 73 -10.01 7.64 -0.04
C ALA A 73 -11.02 7.65 1.10
N TRP A 74 -12.30 7.90 0.82
CA TRP A 74 -13.33 7.87 1.87
C TRP A 74 -13.51 6.48 2.47
N GLU A 75 -13.42 5.42 1.67
CA GLU A 75 -13.42 4.04 2.18
C GLU A 75 -12.19 3.75 3.06
N TYR A 76 -11.01 4.25 2.68
CA TYR A 76 -9.79 4.11 3.50
C TYR A 76 -9.85 4.89 4.80
N ALA A 77 -10.53 6.03 4.84
CA ALA A 77 -10.69 6.82 6.06
C ALA A 77 -11.51 6.09 7.13
N LYS A 78 -12.50 5.26 6.74
CA LYS A 78 -13.41 4.56 7.66
C LYS A 78 -12.73 3.52 8.54
N ASN A 79 -11.66 2.88 8.05
CA ASN A 79 -10.97 1.83 8.79
C ASN A 79 -9.53 2.26 9.10
N PRO A 80 -9.13 2.33 10.40
CA PRO A 80 -7.75 2.62 10.80
C PRO A 80 -6.69 1.76 10.12
N ALA A 81 -6.99 0.48 9.84
CA ALA A 81 -6.07 -0.42 9.16
C ALA A 81 -5.71 0.03 7.73
N HIS A 82 -6.52 0.91 7.13
CA HIS A 82 -6.33 1.41 5.76
C HIS A 82 -5.86 2.88 5.73
N HIS A 83 -5.58 3.49 6.88
CA HIS A 83 -5.12 4.88 6.95
C HIS A 83 -3.80 5.11 6.20
N ASP A 84 -2.92 4.10 6.16
CA ASP A 84 -1.70 4.17 5.35
C ASP A 84 -2.00 4.36 3.85
N MET A 85 -3.05 3.71 3.36
CA MET A 85 -3.49 3.84 1.97
C MET A 85 -4.11 5.22 1.71
N PHE A 86 -4.83 5.77 2.69
CA PHE A 86 -5.33 7.14 2.65
C PHE A 86 -4.17 8.15 2.56
N ILE A 87 -3.15 8.00 3.41
CA ILE A 87 -1.97 8.86 3.43
C ILE A 87 -1.18 8.71 2.13
N GLN A 88 -1.05 7.51 1.58
CA GLN A 88 -0.40 7.33 0.28
C GLN A 88 -1.16 8.05 -0.85
N MET A 89 -2.49 8.12 -0.77
CA MET A 89 -3.36 8.70 -1.77
C MET A 89 -3.47 10.23 -1.67
N LEU A 90 -3.61 10.78 -0.46
CA LEU A 90 -3.86 12.22 -0.22
C LEU A 90 -2.71 12.95 0.49
N ARG A 91 -1.64 12.23 0.87
CA ARG A 91 -0.43 12.73 1.56
C ARG A 91 -0.66 13.36 2.92
N VAL A 92 -1.84 13.18 3.49
CA VAL A 92 -2.24 13.65 4.82
C VAL A 92 -3.03 12.57 5.53
N SER A 93 -3.03 12.57 6.86
CA SER A 93 -3.88 11.66 7.63
C SER A 93 -5.36 12.03 7.45
N PRO A 94 -6.30 11.07 7.58
CA PRO A 94 -7.74 11.35 7.50
C PRO A 94 -8.19 12.46 8.45
N VAL A 95 -7.65 12.47 9.67
CA VAL A 95 -7.97 13.47 10.70
C VAL A 95 -7.54 14.87 10.27
N VAL A 96 -6.31 15.01 9.79
CA VAL A 96 -5.79 16.31 9.31
C VAL A 96 -6.57 16.77 8.08
N PHE A 97 -6.92 15.85 7.19
CA PHE A 97 -7.74 16.17 6.02
C PHE A 97 -9.11 16.73 6.43
N MET A 98 -9.80 16.11 7.39
CA MET A 98 -11.10 16.59 7.89
C MET A 98 -10.99 17.96 8.55
N VAL A 99 -9.94 18.21 9.34
CA VAL A 99 -9.73 19.53 9.95
C VAL A 99 -9.51 20.60 8.89
N ILE A 100 -8.67 20.33 7.88
CA ILE A 100 -8.45 21.25 6.76
C ILE A 100 -9.78 21.53 6.05
N LEU A 101 -10.57 20.49 5.79
CA LEU A 101 -11.86 20.62 5.14
C LEU A 101 -12.83 21.51 5.93
N GLU A 102 -12.94 21.28 7.23
CA GLU A 102 -13.81 22.06 8.12
C GLU A 102 -13.40 23.54 8.19
N LEU A 103 -12.10 23.83 8.13
CA LEU A 103 -11.58 25.19 8.16
C LEU A 103 -11.82 25.98 6.86
N ILE A 104 -11.98 25.29 5.73
CA ILE A 104 -12.04 25.94 4.42
C ILE A 104 -13.37 25.78 3.68
N LYS A 105 -14.28 24.94 4.18
CA LYS A 105 -15.59 24.68 3.54
C LYS A 105 -16.42 25.95 3.30
N ASP A 106 -16.29 26.93 4.18
CA ASP A 106 -17.05 28.20 4.12
C ASP A 106 -16.25 29.34 3.47
N HIS A 107 -15.04 29.04 2.96
CA HIS A 107 -14.19 30.07 2.38
C HIS A 107 -14.70 30.47 0.97
N PRO A 108 -14.82 31.76 0.66
CA PRO A 108 -15.41 32.23 -0.61
C PRO A 108 -14.64 31.80 -1.87
N ILE A 109 -13.39 31.35 -1.74
CA ILE A 109 -12.60 30.79 -2.85
C ILE A 109 -13.15 29.43 -3.33
N PHE A 110 -13.88 28.73 -2.46
CA PHE A 110 -14.60 27.51 -2.76
C PHE A 110 -16.11 27.79 -2.87
N MET A 111 -16.51 29.01 -3.23
CA MET A 111 -17.89 29.35 -3.57
C MET A 111 -17.90 29.86 -5.00
N ASN A 112 -18.63 29.18 -5.88
CA ASN A 112 -18.83 29.63 -7.25
C ASN A 112 -20.06 30.57 -7.28
N ASN A 113 -19.84 31.85 -7.55
CA ASN A 113 -20.91 32.85 -7.77
C ASN A 113 -21.67 32.66 -9.10
N SER A 114 -21.74 31.44 -9.64
CA SER A 114 -22.46 31.14 -10.87
C SER A 114 -23.72 30.32 -10.60
N ASN A 115 -24.66 30.35 -11.55
CA ASN A 115 -25.92 29.61 -11.48
C ASN A 115 -25.78 28.08 -11.73
N VAL A 116 -24.55 27.54 -11.72
CA VAL A 116 -24.27 26.12 -11.95
C VAL A 116 -24.03 25.42 -10.59
N PRO A 117 -24.65 24.25 -10.34
CA PRO A 117 -24.42 23.47 -9.13
C PRO A 117 -22.93 23.16 -8.94
N GLN A 118 -22.40 23.54 -7.79
CA GLN A 118 -20.99 23.38 -7.49
C GLN A 118 -20.68 21.97 -6.98
N THR A 119 -19.57 21.39 -7.46
CA THR A 119 -19.02 20.13 -6.93
C THR A 119 -18.68 20.30 -5.45
N PRO A 120 -19.06 19.36 -4.56
CA PRO A 120 -18.76 19.44 -3.13
C PRO A 120 -17.27 19.69 -2.83
N VAL A 121 -16.98 20.49 -1.80
CA VAL A 121 -15.62 21.03 -1.49
C VAL A 121 -14.62 19.90 -1.17
N ASP A 122 -15.07 18.81 -0.56
CA ASP A 122 -14.33 17.57 -0.35
C ASP A 122 -13.81 16.96 -1.67
N TYR A 123 -14.64 16.93 -2.70
CA TYR A 123 -14.24 16.47 -4.02
C TYR A 123 -13.28 17.44 -4.70
N GLN A 124 -13.46 18.75 -4.54
CA GLN A 124 -12.54 19.76 -5.09
C GLN A 124 -11.13 19.61 -4.51
N LEU A 125 -11.03 19.56 -3.18
CA LEU A 125 -9.76 19.43 -2.46
C LEU A 125 -9.00 18.17 -2.84
N ALA A 126 -9.73 17.07 -2.96
CA ALA A 126 -9.11 15.78 -3.12
C ALA A 126 -8.78 15.50 -4.61
N VAL A 127 -9.47 16.12 -5.58
CA VAL A 127 -9.03 16.18 -7.00
C VAL A 127 -7.74 16.99 -7.13
N THR A 128 -7.65 18.16 -6.48
CA THR A 128 -6.43 18.99 -6.50
C THR A 128 -5.21 18.28 -5.91
N ARG A 129 -5.39 17.35 -4.96
CA ARG A 129 -4.29 16.59 -4.33
C ARG A 129 -4.01 15.23 -4.98
N GLY A 130 -5.03 14.54 -5.50
CA GLY A 130 -4.93 13.16 -6.03
C GLY A 130 -4.32 13.04 -7.44
N GLN A 131 -4.16 14.15 -8.16
CA GLN A 131 -3.66 14.14 -9.55
C GLN A 131 -2.12 14.08 -9.67
N GLY A 132 -1.40 13.89 -8.56
CA GLY A 132 0.06 13.79 -8.50
C GLY A 132 0.66 12.45 -8.93
N ARG A 133 0.00 11.67 -9.81
CA ARG A 133 0.61 10.48 -10.45
C ARG A 133 1.29 10.80 -11.79
N GLY A 134 1.29 12.06 -12.24
CA GLY A 134 2.07 12.49 -13.40
C GLY A 134 2.29 14.00 -13.38
N LYS A 135 3.56 14.40 -13.23
CA LYS A 135 4.09 15.79 -13.19
C LYS A 135 3.89 16.51 -11.86
N GLY A 136 5.00 16.61 -11.12
CA GLY A 136 5.10 17.45 -9.95
C GLY A 136 5.09 18.91 -10.36
N ASP A 137 4.07 19.64 -9.93
CA ASP A 137 4.07 21.10 -10.02
C ASP A 137 3.78 21.66 -8.62
N ILE A 138 4.86 22.02 -7.93
CA ILE A 138 4.90 22.63 -6.59
C ILE A 138 4.42 24.10 -6.65
N SER A 139 4.18 24.62 -7.85
CA SER A 139 3.78 25.99 -8.17
C SER A 139 2.44 26.40 -7.54
N PHE A 140 1.49 25.47 -7.38
CA PHE A 140 0.16 25.79 -6.85
C PHE A 140 0.15 26.01 -5.31
N TYR A 141 0.97 25.25 -4.56
CA TYR A 141 1.09 25.44 -3.11
C TYR A 141 1.72 26.79 -2.75
N ARG A 142 2.70 27.24 -3.56
CA ARG A 142 3.24 28.60 -3.42
C ARG A 142 2.18 29.66 -3.67
N ALA A 143 1.35 29.49 -4.70
CA ALA A 143 0.29 30.44 -5.02
C ALA A 143 -0.76 30.53 -3.91
N MET A 144 -1.19 29.39 -3.36
CA MET A 144 -2.21 29.32 -2.30
C MET A 144 -1.70 29.86 -0.95
N VAL A 145 -0.47 29.54 -0.55
CA VAL A 145 0.13 30.11 0.67
C VAL A 145 0.37 31.62 0.50
N THR A 146 0.72 32.09 -0.69
CA THR A 146 0.91 33.52 -0.96
C THR A 146 -0.42 34.29 -0.95
N THR A 147 -1.51 33.72 -1.46
CA THR A 147 -2.83 34.35 -1.38
C THR A 147 -3.40 34.31 0.04
N MET A 148 -3.20 33.23 0.79
CA MET A 148 -3.58 33.17 2.20
C MET A 148 -2.79 34.14 3.07
N SER A 149 -1.49 34.35 2.79
CA SER A 149 -0.66 35.34 3.50
C SER A 149 -1.03 36.79 3.17
N ARG A 150 -1.56 37.07 1.97
CA ARG A 150 -2.05 38.41 1.59
C ARG A 150 -3.46 38.73 2.08
N ALA A 151 -4.29 37.70 2.31
CA ALA A 151 -5.65 37.88 2.81
C ALA A 151 -5.73 38.09 4.33
N GLY A 152 -4.61 37.89 5.06
CA GLY A 152 -4.52 38.11 6.51
C GLY A 152 -4.03 39.51 6.92
N GLU A 153 -3.83 40.44 5.98
CA GLU A 153 -3.34 41.82 6.24
C GLU A 153 -4.42 42.92 6.08
N THR A 154 -5.71 42.57 6.05
CA THR A 154 -6.81 43.55 6.05
C THR A 154 -7.74 43.38 7.23
#